data_AF-A0A259CEC8-F1
#
_entry.id   AF-A0A259CEC8-F1
#
_cell.length_a   1.000
_cell.length_b   1.000
_cell.length_c   1.000
_cell.angle_alpha   90.00
_cell.angle_beta   90.00
_cell.angle_gamma   90.00
#
_symmetry.space_group_name_H-M   'P 1'
#
loop_
_entity.id
_entity.type
_entity.pdbx_description
1 polymer ?
#
loop_
_entity_poly.entity_id
_entity_poly.type
_entity_poly.pdbx_seq_one_letter_code
_entity_poly.pdbx_strand_id
1 'polypeptide(L)'
;MSALSNLKLVAVKKPTHMPAVVIRRNKLGSKLWEQIQLAKSQMDGTPFVVMKYRSIKDPQTGLRKQVEVPKRIKPWWFQSEQGKVCVSVKYGSWTIELAKGKP
;
A
#
# COMPACT_ATOMS: atom_id res chain seq x y z
N MET A 1 12.75 -9.24 46.74
CA MET A 1 13.71 -8.46 45.93
C MET A 1 14.59 -9.32 44.99
N SER A 2 14.22 -10.56 44.59
CA SER A 2 15.16 -11.44 43.83
C SER A 2 14.83 -11.68 42.35
N ALA A 3 13.67 -11.27 41.83
CA ALA A 3 13.33 -11.52 40.42
C ALA A 3 14.00 -10.52 39.46
N LEU A 4 14.19 -9.26 39.88
CA LEU A 4 14.74 -8.19 39.05
C LEU A 4 16.25 -8.31 38.84
N SER A 5 16.98 -8.97 39.74
CA SER A 5 18.43 -9.19 39.63
C SER A 5 18.83 -10.19 38.56
N ASN A 6 17.91 -11.07 38.14
CA ASN A 6 18.17 -12.08 37.11
C ASN A 6 17.93 -11.56 35.67
N LEU A 7 17.37 -10.35 35.53
CA LEU A 7 17.09 -9.77 34.22
C LEU A 7 18.24 -8.88 33.77
N LYS A 8 18.67 -9.06 32.52
CA LYS A 8 19.63 -8.15 31.88
C LYS A 8 18.91 -6.84 31.53
N LEU A 9 18.97 -5.88 32.43
CA LEU A 9 18.44 -4.54 32.20
C LEU A 9 19.38 -3.79 31.24
N VAL A 10 18.88 -3.46 30.05
CA VAL A 10 19.63 -2.71 29.03
C VAL A 10 18.89 -1.42 28.73
N ALA A 11 19.58 -0.29 28.83
CA ALA A 11 19.08 0.99 28.37
C ALA A 11 19.06 0.99 26.83
N VAL A 12 17.88 0.83 26.24
CA VAL A 12 17.68 0.91 24.79
C VAL A 12 16.91 2.18 24.45
N LYS A 13 17.43 2.97 23.50
CA LYS A 13 16.71 4.12 22.97
C LYS A 13 15.64 3.60 22.00
N LYS A 14 14.36 3.90 22.27
CA LYS A 14 13.26 3.56 21.36
C LYS A 14 13.58 4.14 19.97
N PRO A 15 13.67 3.30 18.91
CA PRO A 15 13.89 3.82 17.57
C PRO A 15 12.68 4.67 17.17
N THR A 16 12.92 5.98 16.98
CA THR A 16 11.88 6.96 16.65
C THR A 16 11.53 6.94 15.17
N HIS A 17 12.48 6.51 14.32
CA HIS A 17 12.32 6.46 12.87
C HIS A 17 12.49 5.04 12.35
N MET A 18 11.53 4.62 11.53
CA MET A 18 11.63 3.36 10.80
C MET A 18 12.64 3.51 9.66
N PRO A 19 13.51 2.51 9.40
CA PRO A 19 14.44 2.57 8.28
C PRO A 19 13.70 2.77 6.95
N ALA A 20 14.24 3.62 6.07
CA ALA A 20 13.60 3.97 4.81
C ALA A 20 13.25 2.76 3.93
N VAL A 21 14.09 1.71 3.96
CA VAL A 21 13.84 0.45 3.25
C VAL A 21 12.55 -0.24 3.73
N VAL A 22 12.32 -0.27 5.05
CA VAL A 22 11.12 -0.88 5.63
C VAL A 22 9.89 -0.07 5.27
N ILE A 23 9.98 1.27 5.29
CA ILE A 23 8.89 2.16 4.85
C ILE A 23 8.50 1.87 3.40
N ARG A 24 9.49 1.73 2.49
CA ARG A 24 9.24 1.40 1.07
C ARG A 24 8.57 0.03 0.91
N ARG A 25 9.05 -0.99 1.64
CA ARG A 25 8.45 -2.34 1.66
C ARG A 25 7.00 -2.31 2.14
N ASN A 26 6.71 -1.60 3.22
CA ASN A 26 5.35 -1.50 3.76
C ASN A 26 4.40 -0.82 2.75
N LYS A 27 4.84 0.28 2.12
CA LYS A 27 4.07 0.95 1.06
C LYS A 27 3.78 0.01 -0.12
N LEU A 28 4.79 -0.74 -0.58
CA LEU A 28 4.61 -1.72 -1.66
C LEU A 28 3.65 -2.84 -1.24
N GLY A 29 3.82 -3.38 -0.04
CA GLY A 29 2.95 -4.43 0.52
C GLY A 29 1.49 -4.01 0.57
N SER A 30 1.19 -2.79 1.06
CA SER A 30 -0.17 -2.27 1.06
C SER A 30 -0.76 -2.15 -0.35
N LYS A 31 0.04 -1.74 -1.34
CA LYS A 31 -0.42 -1.68 -2.75
C LYS A 31 -0.65 -3.06 -3.35
N LEU A 32 0.23 -4.02 -3.08
CA LEU A 32 0.07 -5.39 -3.54
C LEU A 32 -1.20 -6.03 -2.95
N TRP A 33 -1.47 -5.78 -1.67
CA TRP A 33 -2.71 -6.24 -1.05
C TRP A 33 -3.96 -5.68 -1.76
N GLU A 34 -3.97 -4.38 -2.09
CA GLU A 34 -5.06 -3.77 -2.87
C GLU A 34 -5.24 -4.44 -4.24
N GLN A 35 -4.14 -4.76 -4.93
CA GLN A 35 -4.17 -5.44 -6.23
C GLN A 35 -4.70 -6.87 -6.13
N ILE A 36 -4.32 -7.62 -5.09
CA ILE A 36 -4.81 -8.97 -4.84
C ILE A 36 -6.32 -8.95 -4.55
N GLN A 37 -6.78 -8.03 -3.69
CA GLN A 37 -8.22 -7.91 -3.38
C GLN A 37 -9.03 -7.51 -4.62
N LEU A 38 -8.51 -6.58 -5.43
CA LEU A 38 -9.14 -6.21 -6.69
C LEU A 38 -9.25 -7.40 -7.66
N ALA A 39 -8.22 -8.25 -7.74
CA ALA A 39 -8.26 -9.44 -8.58
C ALA A 39 -9.30 -10.44 -8.07
N LYS A 40 -9.33 -10.70 -6.75
CA LYS A 40 -10.32 -11.60 -6.13
C LYS A 40 -11.75 -11.10 -6.35
N SER A 41 -11.99 -9.81 -6.15
CA SER A 41 -13.32 -9.24 -6.33
C SER A 41 -13.81 -9.36 -7.79
N GLN A 42 -12.90 -9.23 -8.76
CA GLN A 42 -13.21 -9.46 -10.17
C GLN A 42 -13.53 -10.94 -10.46
N MET A 43 -12.85 -11.88 -9.81
CA MET A 43 -13.13 -13.31 -9.94
C MET A 43 -14.48 -13.69 -9.29
N ASP A 44 -14.77 -13.15 -8.12
CA ASP A 44 -15.98 -13.47 -7.34
C ASP A 44 -17.19 -12.63 -7.79
N GLY A 45 -17.01 -11.66 -8.70
CA GLY A 45 -18.07 -10.75 -9.14
C GLY A 45 -18.52 -9.74 -8.07
N THR A 46 -17.70 -9.49 -7.05
CA THR A 46 -18.02 -8.58 -5.93
C THR A 46 -17.36 -7.21 -6.10
N PRO A 47 -18.00 -6.12 -5.64
CA PRO A 47 -17.40 -4.80 -5.69
C PRO A 47 -16.31 -4.66 -4.61
N PHE A 48 -15.09 -4.31 -5.01
CA PHE A 48 -14.01 -3.91 -4.10
C PHE A 48 -13.71 -2.42 -4.25
N VAL A 49 -13.96 -1.66 -3.19
CA VAL A 49 -13.72 -0.22 -3.13
C VAL A 49 -12.86 0.10 -1.91
N VAL A 50 -11.72 0.73 -2.14
CA VAL A 50 -10.89 1.31 -1.08
C VAL A 50 -11.22 2.78 -0.95
N MET A 51 -11.54 3.24 0.24
CA MET A 51 -11.80 4.65 0.48
C MET A 51 -10.51 5.41 0.83
N LYS A 52 -10.45 6.70 0.50
CA LYS A 52 -9.37 7.59 0.90
C LYS A 52 -9.92 8.93 1.34
N TYR A 53 -9.27 9.56 2.31
CA TYR A 53 -9.59 10.93 2.68
C TYR A 53 -8.95 11.92 1.71
N ARG A 54 -9.73 12.90 1.28
CA ARG A 54 -9.28 14.03 0.47
C ARG A 54 -9.73 15.32 1.14
N SER A 55 -8.81 16.25 1.34
CA SER A 55 -9.17 17.61 1.75
C SER A 55 -9.73 18.36 0.53
N ILE A 56 -10.97 18.84 0.65
CA ILE A 56 -11.67 19.61 -0.37
C ILE A 56 -12.00 20.98 0.24
N LYS A 57 -11.82 22.05 -0.53
CA LYS A 57 -12.22 23.40 -0.12
C LYS A 57 -13.72 23.53 -0.35
N ASP A 58 -14.45 23.89 0.70
CA ASP A 58 -15.88 24.14 0.64
C ASP A 58 -16.12 25.44 -0.18
N PRO A 59 -16.92 25.38 -1.27
CA PRO A 59 -17.17 26.54 -2.13
C PRO A 59 -17.84 27.70 -1.41
N GLN A 60 -18.65 27.43 -0.38
CA GLN A 60 -19.47 28.44 0.30
C GLN A 60 -18.74 29.09 1.48
N THR A 61 -17.98 28.30 2.24
CA THR A 61 -17.32 28.78 3.48
C THR A 61 -15.82 29.01 3.33
N GLY A 62 -15.21 28.53 2.24
CA GLY A 62 -13.77 28.63 2.02
C GLY A 62 -12.91 27.73 2.92
N LEU A 63 -13.52 27.03 3.89
CA LEU A 63 -12.83 26.13 4.81
C LEU A 63 -12.50 24.78 4.15
N ARG A 64 -11.44 24.11 4.61
CA ARG A 64 -11.06 22.77 4.14
C ARG A 64 -11.80 21.70 4.96
N LYS A 65 -12.59 20.87 4.29
CA LYS A 65 -13.23 19.69 4.88
C LYS A 65 -12.52 18.42 4.41
N GLN A 66 -12.39 17.44 5.29
CA GLN A 66 -11.94 16.09 4.91
C GLN A 66 -13.16 15.29 4.48
N VAL A 67 -13.16 14.84 3.23
CA VAL A 67 -14.23 14.01 2.66
C VAL A 67 -13.65 12.65 2.29
N GLU A 68 -14.39 11.61 2.60
CA GLU A 68 -14.05 10.24 2.22
C GLU A 68 -14.51 9.98 0.77
N VAL A 69 -13.58 9.61 -0.09
CA VAL A 69 -13.81 9.46 -1.54
C VAL A 69 -13.30 8.09 -1.98
N PRO A 70 -14.02 7.37 -2.87
CA PRO A 70 -13.53 6.12 -3.42
C PRO A 70 -12.22 6.34 -4.18
N LYS A 71 -11.25 5.48 -3.89
CA LYS A 71 -9.96 5.47 -4.56
C LYS A 71 -10.08 4.65 -5.85
N ARG A 72 -9.77 5.29 -6.98
CA ARG A 72 -9.58 4.58 -8.24
C ARG A 72 -8.30 3.76 -8.18
N ILE A 73 -8.45 2.43 -8.20
CA ILE A 73 -7.33 1.48 -8.30
C ILE A 73 -7.26 1.02 -9.76
N LYS A 74 -6.11 1.26 -10.42
CA LYS A 74 -5.85 0.70 -11.74
C LYS A 74 -5.25 -0.70 -11.55
N PRO A 75 -5.79 -1.74 -12.21
CA PRO A 75 -5.17 -3.05 -12.26
C PRO A 75 -3.73 -2.94 -12.74
N TRP A 76 -2.86 -3.73 -12.12
CA TRP A 76 -1.47 -3.89 -12.51
C TRP A 76 -1.26 -5.02 -13.51
N TRP A 77 -2.36 -5.60 -13.97
CA TRP A 77 -2.40 -6.65 -14.97
C TRP A 77 -3.36 -6.27 -16.11
N PHE A 78 -3.15 -6.91 -17.24
CA PHE A 78 -4.04 -6.86 -18.41
C PHE A 78 -3.95 -8.17 -19.18
N GLN A 79 -4.95 -8.48 -20.00
CA GLN A 79 -4.89 -9.59 -20.94
C GLN A 79 -4.28 -9.10 -22.25
N SER A 80 -3.28 -9.82 -22.75
CA SER A 80 -2.74 -9.64 -24.10
C SER A 80 -3.73 -10.16 -25.15
N GLU A 81 -3.52 -9.76 -26.40
CA GLU A 81 -4.31 -10.24 -27.55
C GLU A 81 -4.26 -11.78 -27.69
N GLN A 82 -3.20 -12.42 -27.19
CA GLN A 82 -3.04 -13.88 -27.17
C GLN A 82 -3.74 -14.56 -25.98
N GLY A 83 -4.54 -13.82 -25.20
CA GLY A 83 -5.23 -14.33 -24.01
C GLY A 83 -4.34 -14.56 -22.78
N LYS A 84 -3.04 -14.25 -22.86
CA LYS A 84 -2.12 -14.35 -21.71
C LYS A 84 -2.27 -13.15 -20.78
N VAL A 85 -2.17 -13.37 -19.48
CA VAL A 85 -2.17 -12.29 -18.48
C VAL A 85 -0.75 -11.72 -18.33
N CYS A 86 -0.62 -10.42 -18.56
CA CYS A 86 0.62 -9.66 -18.36
C CYS A 86 0.50 -8.87 -17.06
N VAL A 87 1.52 -8.91 -16.20
CA VAL A 87 1.53 -8.25 -14.87
C VAL A 87 2.74 -7.34 -14.74
N SER A 88 2.56 -6.16 -14.14
CA SER A 88 3.62 -5.20 -13.84
C SER A 88 3.52 -4.70 -12.40
N VAL A 89 4.57 -4.84 -11.60
CA VAL A 89 4.55 -4.40 -10.19
C VAL A 89 5.17 -3.01 -10.08
N LYS A 90 4.49 -2.06 -9.43
CA LYS A 90 4.92 -0.66 -9.39
C LYS A 90 5.15 -0.14 -7.97
N TYR A 91 6.23 0.59 -7.76
CA TYR A 91 6.44 1.43 -6.58
C TYR A 91 6.39 2.90 -6.99
N GLY A 92 5.28 3.57 -6.68
CA GLY A 92 5.03 4.93 -7.16
C GLY A 92 4.91 4.93 -8.69
N SER A 93 5.74 5.70 -9.37
CA SER A 93 5.84 5.74 -10.84
C SER A 93 6.78 4.69 -11.42
N TRP A 94 7.60 4.03 -10.60
CA TRP A 94 8.63 3.10 -11.05
C TRP A 94 8.12 1.67 -11.14
N THR A 95 8.39 0.96 -12.24
CA THR A 95 8.08 -0.47 -12.36
C THR A 95 9.26 -1.31 -11.87
N ILE A 96 8.98 -2.27 -11.00
CA ILE A 96 9.99 -3.12 -10.36
C ILE A 96 10.30 -4.29 -11.29
N GLU A 97 11.59 -4.51 -11.56
CA GLU A 97 12.05 -5.70 -12.27
C GLU A 97 11.74 -6.97 -11.47
N LEU A 98 10.89 -7.83 -12.04
CA LEU A 98 10.60 -9.15 -11.48
C LEU A 98 11.64 -10.20 -11.91
N ALA A 99 12.26 -9.98 -13.07
CA ALA A 99 13.37 -10.74 -13.58
C ALA A 99 14.39 -9.78 -14.21
N LYS A 100 15.66 -10.18 -14.24
CA LYS A 100 16.76 -9.35 -14.75
C LYS A 100 16.45 -8.84 -16.16
N GLY A 101 16.40 -7.51 -16.32
CA GLY A 101 16.14 -6.86 -17.61
C GLY A 101 14.68 -6.90 -18.07
N LYS A 102 13.73 -7.25 -17.19
CA LYS A 102 12.29 -7.25 -17.45
C LYS A 102 11.57 -6.38 -16.41
N PRO A 103 11.57 -5.05 -16.59
CA PRO A 103 10.81 -4.12 -15.75
C PRO A 103 9.31 -4.23 -15.98
#